data_AF-A0A165JV62-F1
#
_entry.id   AF-A0A165JV62-F1
#
_cell.length_a   1.000
_cell.length_b   1.000
_cell.length_c   1.000
_cell.angle_alpha   90.00
_cell.angle_beta   90.00
_cell.angle_gamma   90.00
#
_symmetry.space_group_name_H-M   'P 1'
#
loop_
_entity.id
_entity.type
_entity.pdbx_description
1 polymer ?
#
loop_
_entity_poly.entity_id
_entity_poly.type
_entity_poly.pdbx_seq_one_letter_code
_entity_poly.pdbx_strand_id
1 'polypeptide(L)'
;LFSAILTAFLILSLGLLFPDKAQATVDALMVVSAQLNALNNPGSSPPSPYQPTDPFVPNAISVWINVLWILSLTISLFTSVLAMLAKQWCRAYAANISSVARQGARQRHFRYMGVLEWRVPAIINSLPVLLHVAVFMFLIGFMAFLWPVNTVLFAVMAAIWIAGAVAYVLLAVAPLIWYNCPFKS
;
A
#
# COMPACT_ATOMS: atom_id res chain seq x y z
N LEU A 1 -3.14 10.63 3.68
CA LEU A 1 -1.69 10.65 3.38
C LEU A 1 -1.22 9.31 2.80
N PHE A 2 -1.26 8.22 3.59
CA PHE A 2 -0.83 6.88 3.13
C PHE A 2 -1.47 6.45 1.79
N SER A 3 -2.79 6.60 1.65
CA SER A 3 -3.49 6.27 0.39
C SER A 3 -3.02 7.11 -0.80
N ALA A 4 -2.62 8.37 -0.60
CA ALA A 4 -2.13 9.22 -1.70
C ALA A 4 -0.73 8.77 -2.17
N ILE A 5 0.13 8.40 -1.22
CA ILE A 5 1.46 7.83 -1.50
C ILE A 5 1.30 6.51 -2.26
N LEU A 6 0.41 5.62 -1.80
CA LEU A 6 0.05 4.38 -2.47
C LEU A 6 -0.41 4.59 -3.91
N THR A 7 -1.32 5.54 -4.15
CA THR A 7 -1.81 5.83 -5.50
C THR A 7 -0.68 6.27 -6.43
N ALA A 8 0.29 7.05 -5.95
CA ALA A 8 1.44 7.45 -6.77
C ALA A 8 2.28 6.24 -7.22
N PHE A 9 2.57 5.31 -6.31
CA PHE A 9 3.25 4.07 -6.66
C PHE A 9 2.43 3.19 -7.60
N LEU A 10 1.13 3.08 -7.35
CA LEU A 10 0.21 2.27 -8.14
C LEU A 10 0.11 2.77 -9.59
N ILE A 11 0.12 4.09 -9.80
CA ILE A 11 0.18 4.67 -11.16
C ILE A 11 1.47 4.25 -11.87
N LEU A 12 2.61 4.27 -11.15
CA LEU A 12 3.90 3.84 -11.71
C LEU A 12 3.93 2.34 -12.04
N SER A 13 3.40 1.48 -11.16
CA SER A 13 3.40 0.03 -11.41
C SER A 13 2.36 -0.43 -12.43
N LEU A 14 1.24 0.27 -12.56
CA LEU A 14 0.25 -0.03 -13.60
C LEU A 14 0.84 0.16 -15.00
N GLY A 15 1.75 1.13 -15.16
CA GLY A 15 2.51 1.30 -16.41
C GLY A 15 3.23 0.02 -16.85
N LEU A 16 3.71 -0.79 -15.90
CA LEU A 16 4.40 -2.07 -16.18
C LEU A 16 3.46 -3.19 -16.64
N LEU A 17 2.14 -3.02 -16.51
CA LEU A 17 1.14 -3.98 -16.99
C LEU A 17 0.69 -3.69 -18.43
N PHE A 18 1.15 -2.58 -19.02
CA PHE A 18 0.84 -2.24 -20.40
C PHE A 18 2.05 -2.50 -21.29
N PRO A 19 1.83 -2.85 -22.58
CA PRO A 19 2.92 -3.02 -23.53
C PRO A 19 3.68 -1.71 -23.73
N ASP A 20 5.01 -1.76 -23.68
CA ASP A 20 5.84 -0.58 -23.95
C ASP A 20 5.77 -0.21 -25.45
N LYS A 21 4.93 0.77 -25.76
CA LYS A 21 4.77 1.30 -27.11
C LYS A 21 6.02 2.06 -27.58
N ALA A 22 6.81 2.62 -26.67
CA ALA A 22 8.03 3.33 -27.01
C ALA A 22 9.10 2.34 -27.48
N GLN A 23 9.28 1.22 -26.76
CA GLN A 23 10.20 0.16 -27.16
C GLN A 23 9.85 -0.40 -28.54
N ALA A 24 8.56 -0.71 -28.79
CA ALA A 24 8.11 -1.19 -30.10
C ALA A 24 8.35 -0.18 -31.24
N THR A 25 8.28 1.12 -30.93
CA THR A 25 8.59 2.18 -31.91
C THR A 25 10.09 2.26 -32.19
N VAL A 26 10.93 2.14 -31.16
CA VAL A 26 12.40 2.10 -31.31
C VAL A 26 12.82 0.87 -32.12
N ASP A 27 12.25 -0.30 -31.84
CA ASP A 27 12.55 -1.53 -32.58
C ASP A 27 12.15 -1.41 -34.06
N ALA A 28 10.97 -0.85 -34.34
CA ALA A 28 10.54 -0.58 -35.71
C ALA A 28 11.47 0.42 -36.42
N LEU A 29 11.90 1.49 -35.74
CA LEU A 29 12.86 2.46 -36.26
C LEU A 29 14.23 1.84 -36.56
N MET A 30 14.71 0.92 -35.71
CA MET A 30 15.94 0.18 -35.96
C MET A 30 15.84 -0.68 -37.21
N VAL A 31 14.73 -1.41 -37.39
CA VAL A 31 14.49 -2.21 -38.61
C VAL A 31 14.46 -1.32 -39.85
N VAL A 32 13.74 -0.20 -39.80
CA VAL A 32 13.68 0.77 -40.91
C VAL A 32 15.07 1.34 -41.23
N SER A 33 15.86 1.69 -40.22
CA SER A 33 17.23 2.20 -40.41
C SER A 33 18.15 1.16 -41.08
N ALA A 34 18.01 -0.11 -40.72
CA ALA A 34 18.77 -1.20 -41.31
C ALA A 34 18.34 -1.49 -42.76
N GLN A 35 17.05 -1.34 -43.09
CA GLN A 35 16.55 -1.41 -44.46
C GLN A 35 17.09 -0.26 -45.33
N LEU A 36 17.09 0.97 -44.81
CA LEU A 36 17.67 2.14 -45.48
C LEU A 36 19.18 1.97 -45.74
N ASN A 37 19.91 1.38 -44.79
CA ASN A 37 21.34 1.08 -44.98
C ASN A 37 21.55 0.01 -46.06
N ALA A 38 20.72 -1.04 -46.08
CA ALA A 38 20.82 -2.10 -47.07
C ALA A 38 20.54 -1.61 -48.51
N LEU A 39 19.67 -0.60 -48.68
CA LEU A 39 19.43 0.05 -49.97
C LEU A 39 20.64 0.85 -50.48
N ASN A 40 21.44 1.40 -49.57
CA ASN A 40 22.63 2.19 -49.91
C ASN A 40 23.89 1.33 -50.12
N ASN A 41 23.86 0.05 -49.73
CA ASN A 41 24.97 -0.89 -49.90
C ASN A 41 24.56 -2.08 -50.80
N PRO A 42 24.94 -2.08 -52.09
CA PRO A 42 24.52 -3.09 -53.08
C PRO A 42 24.96 -4.56 -52.82
N GLY A 43 25.50 -4.89 -51.65
CA GLY A 43 25.92 -6.25 -51.26
C GLY A 43 25.25 -6.79 -49.99
N SER A 44 24.42 -6.01 -49.31
CA SER A 44 23.71 -6.44 -48.10
C SER A 44 22.29 -6.90 -48.40
N SER A 45 21.93 -8.12 -48.00
CA SER A 45 20.54 -8.57 -48.03
C SER A 45 19.67 -7.71 -47.09
N PRO A 46 18.48 -7.24 -47.52
CA PRO A 46 17.61 -6.46 -46.67
C PRO A 46 17.17 -7.29 -45.44
N PRO A 47 17.10 -6.69 -44.24
CA PRO A 47 16.58 -7.37 -43.07
C PRO A 47 15.08 -7.66 -43.21
N SER A 48 14.62 -8.72 -42.54
CA SER A 48 13.20 -9.12 -42.49
C SER A 48 12.30 -7.94 -42.08
N PRO A 49 11.07 -7.84 -42.62
CA PRO A 49 10.09 -6.87 -42.16
C PRO A 49 9.90 -6.96 -40.65
N TYR A 50 9.65 -5.83 -40.00
CA TYR A 50 9.28 -5.80 -38.60
C TYR A 50 8.00 -6.62 -38.41
N GLN A 51 8.10 -7.72 -37.68
CA GLN A 51 6.95 -8.44 -37.16
C GLN A 51 6.74 -8.02 -35.72
N PRO A 52 5.51 -7.61 -35.33
CA PRO A 52 5.20 -7.40 -33.93
C PRO A 52 5.53 -8.67 -33.15
N THR A 53 6.32 -8.53 -32.09
CA THR A 53 6.59 -9.62 -31.14
C THR A 53 5.28 -10.17 -30.58
N ASP A 54 5.32 -11.42 -30.10
CA ASP A 54 4.23 -12.15 -29.44
C ASP A 54 3.33 -11.29 -28.54
N PRO A 55 2.05 -11.67 -28.34
CA PRO A 55 1.13 -10.94 -27.50
C PRO A 55 1.75 -10.68 -26.13
N PHE A 56 1.76 -9.40 -25.72
CA PHE A 56 2.34 -8.97 -24.46
C PHE A 56 1.69 -9.73 -23.30
N VAL A 57 2.50 -10.50 -22.57
CA VAL A 57 2.10 -11.14 -21.32
C VAL A 57 2.84 -10.45 -20.19
N PRO A 58 2.12 -9.74 -19.28
CA PRO A 58 2.77 -9.10 -18.15
C PRO A 58 3.39 -10.15 -17.23
N ASN A 59 4.55 -9.81 -16.65
CA ASN A 59 5.22 -10.66 -15.68
C ASN A 59 4.30 -10.93 -14.48
N ALA A 60 4.18 -12.20 -14.08
CA ALA A 60 3.37 -12.62 -12.94
C ALA A 60 3.72 -11.86 -11.66
N ILE A 61 5.01 -11.57 -11.43
CA ILE A 61 5.47 -10.80 -10.26
C ILE A 61 4.88 -9.38 -10.27
N SER A 62 4.85 -8.72 -11.43
CA SER A 62 4.27 -7.38 -11.58
C SER A 62 2.77 -7.37 -11.27
N VAL A 63 2.04 -8.42 -11.67
CA VAL A 63 0.62 -8.57 -11.34
C VAL A 63 0.43 -8.71 -9.83
N TRP A 64 1.20 -9.58 -9.17
CA TRP A 64 1.13 -9.77 -7.72
C TRP A 64 1.44 -8.48 -6.93
N ILE A 65 2.44 -7.70 -7.36
CA ILE A 65 2.76 -6.40 -6.74
C ILE A 65 1.55 -5.46 -6.82
N ASN A 66 0.93 -5.34 -7.99
CA ASN A 66 -0.22 -4.46 -8.17
C ASN A 66 -1.43 -4.92 -7.33
N VAL A 67 -1.68 -6.24 -7.26
CA VAL A 67 -2.74 -6.79 -6.39
C VAL A 67 -2.48 -6.44 -4.92
N LEU A 68 -1.25 -6.61 -4.43
CA LEU A 68 -0.87 -6.26 -3.05
C LEU A 68 -1.10 -4.77 -2.75
N TRP A 69 -0.73 -3.89 -3.67
CA TRP A 69 -0.90 -2.45 -3.50
C TRP A 69 -2.36 -2.00 -3.59
N ILE A 70 -3.14 -2.57 -4.50
CA ILE A 70 -4.59 -2.33 -4.57
C ILE A 70 -5.25 -2.75 -3.26
N LEU A 71 -4.95 -3.95 -2.74
CA LEU A 71 -5.49 -4.44 -1.47
C LEU A 71 -5.05 -3.57 -0.29
N SER A 72 -3.79 -3.13 -0.24
CA SER A 72 -3.31 -2.21 0.78
C SER A 72 -4.11 -0.89 0.76
N LEU A 73 -4.34 -0.35 -0.43
CA LEU A 73 -5.12 0.89 -0.61
C LEU A 73 -6.56 0.71 -0.16
N THR A 74 -7.23 -0.37 -0.57
CA THR A 74 -8.63 -0.61 -0.18
C THR A 74 -8.78 -0.81 1.33
N ILE A 75 -7.89 -1.57 1.97
CA ILE A 75 -7.89 -1.74 3.43
C ILE A 75 -7.66 -0.39 4.13
N SER A 76 -6.73 0.44 3.63
CA SER A 76 -6.48 1.77 4.19
C SER A 76 -7.71 2.69 4.09
N LEU A 77 -8.40 2.68 2.95
CA LEU A 77 -9.62 3.48 2.77
C LEU A 77 -10.74 2.99 3.69
N PHE A 78 -10.95 1.68 3.75
CA PHE A 78 -11.96 1.09 4.64
C PHE A 78 -11.68 1.43 6.12
N THR A 79 -10.43 1.34 6.53
CA THR A 79 -9.98 1.74 7.88
C THR A 79 -10.26 3.22 8.14
N SER A 80 -10.02 4.10 7.16
CA SER A 80 -10.33 5.53 7.29
C SER A 80 -11.83 5.78 7.48
N VAL A 81 -12.69 5.08 6.72
CA VAL A 81 -14.15 5.19 6.85
C VAL A 81 -14.60 4.71 8.23
N LEU A 82 -14.11 3.56 8.69
CA LEU A 82 -14.42 3.04 10.02
C LEU A 82 -13.94 3.99 11.14
N ALA A 83 -12.76 4.59 10.98
CA ALA A 83 -12.23 5.57 11.94
C ALA A 83 -13.09 6.83 12.01
N MET A 84 -13.60 7.32 10.87
CA MET A 84 -14.54 8.43 10.84
C MET A 84 -15.87 8.08 11.52
N LEU A 85 -16.39 6.87 11.29
CA LEU A 85 -17.62 6.40 11.93
C LEU A 85 -17.44 6.24 13.45
N ALA A 86 -16.34 5.64 13.88
CA ALA A 86 -15.98 5.55 15.30
C ALA A 86 -15.90 6.93 15.96
N LYS A 87 -15.28 7.91 15.29
CA LYS A 87 -15.22 9.29 15.75
C LYS A 87 -16.62 9.91 15.89
N GLN A 88 -17.53 9.64 14.94
CA GLN A 88 -18.92 10.09 15.03
C GLN A 88 -19.64 9.46 16.22
N TRP A 89 -19.46 8.17 16.47
CA TRP A 89 -20.02 7.49 17.65
C TRP A 89 -19.49 8.07 18.96
N CYS A 90 -18.18 8.33 19.06
CA CYS A 90 -17.60 8.98 20.24
C CYS A 90 -18.18 10.38 20.49
N ARG A 91 -18.38 11.16 19.43
CA ARG A 91 -19.03 12.48 19.52
C ARG A 91 -20.49 12.36 19.99
N ALA A 92 -21.25 11.44 19.40
CA ALA A 92 -22.64 11.20 19.77
C ALA A 92 -22.78 10.70 21.22
N TYR A 93 -21.84 9.87 21.68
CA TYR A 93 -21.77 9.40 23.07
C TYR A 93 -21.57 10.57 24.05
N ALA A 94 -20.70 11.52 23.72
CA ALA A 94 -20.39 12.68 24.55
C ALA A 94 -21.45 13.81 24.48
N ALA A 95 -22.27 13.87 23.44
CA ALA A 95 -23.26 14.92 23.25
C ALA A 95 -24.54 14.71 24.09
N ASN A 96 -25.20 15.79 24.53
CA ASN A 96 -26.50 15.77 25.24
C ASN A 96 -26.52 14.94 26.54
N ILE A 97 -25.57 15.20 27.45
CA ILE A 97 -25.63 14.68 28.82
C ILE A 97 -26.48 15.65 29.66
N SER A 98 -27.56 15.15 30.27
CA SER A 98 -28.39 15.96 31.18
C SER A 98 -27.54 16.53 32.33
N SER A 99 -27.73 17.81 32.65
CA SER A 99 -27.09 18.49 33.79
C SER A 99 -27.57 17.96 35.15
N VAL A 100 -28.69 17.23 35.17
CA VAL A 100 -29.25 16.62 36.38
C VAL A 100 -28.51 15.31 36.69
N ALA A 101 -27.77 15.27 37.81
CA ALA A 101 -26.84 14.19 38.16
C ALA A 101 -27.44 12.77 38.04
N ARG A 102 -28.67 12.53 38.53
CA ARG A 102 -29.31 11.20 38.51
C ARG A 102 -29.75 10.77 37.11
N GLN A 103 -30.27 11.69 36.31
CA GLN A 103 -30.71 11.41 34.93
C GLN A 103 -29.49 11.27 34.00
N GLY A 104 -28.46 12.09 34.18
CA GLY A 104 -27.18 11.97 33.48
C GLY A 104 -26.47 10.64 33.75
N ALA A 105 -26.48 10.14 34.99
CA ALA A 105 -25.91 8.83 35.34
C ALA A 105 -26.64 7.67 34.64
N ARG A 106 -27.99 7.67 34.65
CA ARG A 106 -28.79 6.63 33.97
C ARG A 106 -28.60 6.66 32.44
N GLN A 107 -28.53 7.85 31.85
CA GLN A 107 -28.31 8.03 30.42
C GLN A 107 -26.91 7.58 29.97
N ARG A 108 -25.87 7.86 30.77
CA ARG A 108 -24.50 7.35 30.53
C ARG A 108 -24.43 5.84 30.62
N HIS A 109 -25.09 5.23 31.60
CA HIS A 109 -25.10 3.78 31.75
C HIS A 109 -25.82 3.09 30.57
N PHE A 110 -26.98 3.59 30.15
CA PHE A 110 -27.69 3.06 28.98
C PHE A 110 -26.86 3.17 27.68
N ARG A 111 -26.20 4.31 27.46
CA ARG A 111 -25.32 4.49 26.30
C ARG A 111 -24.07 3.60 26.36
N TYR A 112 -23.49 3.40 27.54
CA TYR A 112 -22.35 2.51 27.72
C TYR A 112 -22.72 1.05 27.43
N MET A 113 -23.89 0.60 27.90
CA MET A 113 -24.40 -0.73 27.58
C MET A 113 -24.62 -0.89 26.07
N GLY A 114 -25.18 0.12 25.39
CA GLY A 114 -25.30 0.11 23.92
C GLY A 114 -23.96 0.07 23.18
N VAL A 115 -22.94 0.80 23.66
CA VAL A 115 -21.57 0.76 23.12
C VAL A 115 -20.96 -0.64 23.25
N LEU A 116 -21.21 -1.32 24.36
CA LEU A 116 -20.73 -2.67 24.63
C LEU A 116 -21.46 -3.72 23.77
N GLU A 117 -22.78 -3.61 23.66
CA GLU A 117 -23.64 -4.49 22.87
C GLU A 117 -23.31 -4.41 21.38
N TRP A 118 -23.05 -3.21 20.86
CA TRP A 118 -22.63 -2.98 19.47
C TRP A 118 -21.12 -3.20 19.23
N ARG A 119 -20.37 -3.66 20.25
CA ARG A 119 -18.93 -3.93 20.19
C ARG A 119 -18.09 -2.79 19.60
N VAL A 120 -18.52 -1.54 19.82
CA VAL A 120 -17.79 -0.34 19.36
C VAL A 120 -16.32 -0.33 19.82
N PRO A 121 -15.97 -0.76 21.05
CA PRO A 121 -14.57 -0.85 21.47
C PRO A 121 -13.75 -1.83 20.60
N ALA A 122 -14.33 -2.94 20.16
CA ALA A 122 -13.63 -3.90 19.30
C ALA A 122 -13.35 -3.31 17.91
N ILE A 123 -14.28 -2.52 17.36
CA ILE A 123 -14.10 -1.80 16.09
C ILE A 123 -12.99 -0.77 16.23
N ILE A 124 -12.98 0.01 17.32
CA ILE A 124 -11.94 1.03 17.56
C ILE A 124 -10.56 0.37 17.71
N ASN A 125 -10.48 -0.72 18.47
CA ASN A 125 -9.23 -1.45 18.70
C ASN A 125 -8.73 -2.20 17.47
N SER A 126 -9.59 -2.51 16.49
CA SER A 126 -9.16 -3.14 15.24
C SER A 126 -8.60 -2.13 14.23
N LEU A 127 -8.98 -0.85 14.29
CA LEU A 127 -8.51 0.20 13.36
C LEU A 127 -6.97 0.23 13.21
N PRO A 128 -6.18 0.26 14.30
CA PRO A 128 -4.73 0.27 14.17
C PRO A 128 -4.23 -1.02 13.52
N VAL A 129 -4.83 -2.17 13.83
CA VAL A 129 -4.41 -3.47 13.28
C VAL A 129 -4.61 -3.50 11.77
N LEU A 130 -5.78 -3.08 11.27
CA LEU A 130 -6.02 -3.00 9.82
C LEU A 130 -5.02 -2.06 9.13
N LEU A 131 -4.68 -0.94 9.76
CA LEU A 131 -3.69 0.00 9.21
C LEU A 131 -2.30 -0.64 9.14
N HIS A 132 -1.86 -1.35 10.18
CA HIS A 132 -0.59 -2.08 10.15
C HIS A 132 -0.59 -3.11 9.01
N VAL A 133 -1.64 -3.93 8.90
CA VAL A 133 -1.78 -4.91 7.80
C VAL A 133 -1.62 -4.24 6.44
N ALA A 134 -2.31 -3.12 6.20
CA ALA A 134 -2.18 -2.38 4.94
C ALA A 134 -0.74 -1.90 4.68
N VAL A 135 -0.06 -1.38 5.71
CA VAL A 135 1.32 -0.89 5.62
C VAL A 135 2.29 -2.03 5.33
N PHE A 136 2.20 -3.16 6.04
CA PHE A 136 3.04 -4.34 5.78
C PHE A 136 2.85 -4.84 4.34
N MET A 137 1.61 -4.93 3.89
CA MET A 137 1.27 -5.38 2.54
C MET A 137 1.83 -4.46 1.45
N PHE A 138 1.76 -3.14 1.65
CA PHE A 138 2.38 -2.15 0.76
C PHE A 138 3.88 -2.37 0.65
N LEU A 139 4.54 -2.51 1.79
CA LEU A 139 5.99 -2.54 1.87
C LEU A 139 6.58 -3.85 1.33
N ILE A 140 5.88 -4.97 1.48
CA ILE A 140 6.23 -6.23 0.79
C ILE A 140 6.20 -6.00 -0.73
N GLY A 141 5.13 -5.40 -1.26
CA GLY A 141 5.05 -5.05 -2.68
C GLY A 141 6.14 -4.06 -3.10
N PHE A 142 6.53 -3.14 -2.21
CA PHE A 142 7.58 -2.15 -2.46
C PHE A 142 8.97 -2.79 -2.57
N MET A 143 9.29 -3.76 -1.72
CA MET A 143 10.54 -4.53 -1.83
C MET A 143 10.60 -5.34 -3.12
N ALA A 144 9.50 -6.00 -3.47
CA ALA A 144 9.39 -6.76 -4.72
C ALA A 144 9.49 -5.85 -5.96
N PHE A 145 8.96 -4.63 -5.89
CA PHE A 145 9.09 -3.62 -6.94
C PHE A 145 10.52 -3.12 -7.12
N LEU A 146 11.27 -2.92 -6.04
CA LEU A 146 12.66 -2.43 -6.11
C LEU A 146 13.66 -3.49 -6.56
N TRP A 147 13.37 -4.77 -6.31
CA TRP A 147 14.24 -5.89 -6.62
C TRP A 147 14.81 -5.87 -8.06
N PRO A 148 13.98 -5.78 -9.12
CA PRO A 148 14.49 -5.72 -10.49
C PRO A 148 15.06 -4.34 -10.89
N VAL A 149 14.78 -3.27 -10.12
CA VAL A 149 15.14 -1.91 -10.51
C VAL A 149 16.58 -1.60 -10.16
N ASN A 150 16.98 -1.79 -8.91
CA ASN A 150 18.34 -1.48 -8.46
C ASN A 150 18.66 -2.15 -7.11
N THR A 151 19.76 -2.90 -7.06
CA THR A 151 20.18 -3.64 -5.86
C THR A 151 20.57 -2.72 -4.70
N VAL A 152 21.13 -1.54 -4.97
CA VAL A 152 21.51 -0.56 -3.93
C VAL A 152 20.24 0.04 -3.30
N LEU A 153 19.27 0.46 -4.12
CA LEU A 153 17.99 0.98 -3.60
C LEU A 153 17.26 -0.06 -2.75
N PHE A 154 17.24 -1.31 -3.22
CA PHE A 154 16.68 -2.43 -2.47
C PHE A 154 17.39 -2.62 -1.12
N ALA A 155 18.74 -2.68 -1.12
CA ALA A 155 19.52 -2.91 0.09
C ALA A 155 19.34 -1.79 1.12
N VAL A 156 19.37 -0.52 0.69
CA VAL A 156 19.15 0.64 1.57
C VAL A 156 17.75 0.58 2.17
N MET A 157 16.73 0.33 1.36
CA MET A 157 15.35 0.27 1.85
C MET A 157 15.17 -0.90 2.83
N ALA A 158 15.75 -2.07 2.53
CA ALA A 158 15.72 -3.25 3.40
C ALA A 158 16.39 -2.97 4.75
N ALA A 159 17.53 -2.29 4.77
CA ALA A 159 18.22 -1.92 6.00
C ALA A 159 17.37 -0.99 6.89
N ILE A 160 16.75 0.04 6.29
CA ILE A 160 15.83 0.95 7.01
C ILE A 160 14.66 0.17 7.60
N TRP A 161 14.12 -0.77 6.82
CA TRP A 161 13.02 -1.62 7.22
C TRP A 161 13.35 -2.52 8.41
N ILE A 162 14.48 -3.21 8.35
CA ILE A 162 14.96 -4.07 9.42
C ILE A 162 15.22 -3.25 10.69
N ALA A 163 15.87 -2.09 10.55
CA ALA A 163 16.11 -1.19 11.68
C ALA A 163 14.79 -0.72 12.33
N GLY A 164 13.80 -0.34 11.52
CA GLY A 164 12.47 0.04 11.98
C GLY A 164 11.73 -1.11 12.67
N ALA A 165 11.80 -2.33 12.12
CA ALA A 165 11.19 -3.52 12.72
C ALA A 165 11.85 -3.87 14.06
N VAL A 166 13.18 -3.80 14.14
CA VAL A 166 13.92 -3.98 15.40
C VAL A 166 13.52 -2.93 16.43
N ALA A 167 13.48 -1.64 16.05
CA ALA A 167 13.03 -0.57 16.94
C ALA A 167 11.59 -0.78 17.43
N TYR A 168 10.69 -1.20 16.53
CA TYR A 168 9.31 -1.52 16.88
C TYR A 168 9.23 -2.66 17.89
N VAL A 169 9.95 -3.76 17.67
CA VAL A 169 9.99 -4.90 18.60
C VAL A 169 10.59 -4.48 19.94
N LEU A 170 11.68 -3.72 19.94
CA LEU A 170 12.28 -3.19 21.18
C LEU A 170 11.28 -2.33 21.97
N LEU A 171 10.54 -1.45 21.29
CA LEU A 171 9.49 -0.63 21.92
C LEU A 171 8.31 -1.46 22.42
N ALA A 172 7.93 -2.51 21.70
CA ALA A 172 6.85 -3.42 22.09
C ALA A 172 7.24 -4.29 23.30
N VAL A 173 8.52 -4.64 23.44
CA VAL A 173 9.05 -5.47 24.53
C VAL A 173 9.54 -4.62 25.73
N ALA A 174 9.82 -3.32 25.52
CA ALA A 174 10.23 -2.40 26.59
C ALA A 174 9.33 -2.44 27.84
N PRO A 175 7.99 -2.53 27.75
CA PRO A 175 7.11 -2.63 28.92
C PRO A 175 7.25 -3.95 29.71
N LEU A 176 7.84 -4.99 29.13
CA LEU A 176 8.10 -6.28 29.79
C LEU A 176 9.41 -6.28 30.59
N ILE A 177 10.37 -5.44 30.19
CA ILE A 177 11.70 -5.37 30.81
C ILE A 177 11.74 -4.28 31.88
N TRP A 178 11.00 -3.18 31.69
CA TRP A 178 11.03 -2.01 32.59
C TRP A 178 9.70 -1.88 33.33
N TYR A 179 9.71 -2.16 34.64
CA TYR A 179 8.55 -2.03 35.53
C TYR A 179 7.94 -0.61 35.58
N ASN A 180 8.71 0.41 35.20
CA ASN A 180 8.33 1.84 35.24
C ASN A 180 7.88 2.43 33.88
N CYS A 181 7.53 1.61 32.87
CA CYS A 181 7.05 2.13 31.59
C CYS A 181 5.59 2.65 31.67
N PRO A 182 5.28 3.88 31.18
CA PRO A 182 3.95 4.50 31.27
C PRO A 182 2.87 3.86 30.37
N PHE A 183 3.20 2.81 29.61
CA PHE A 183 2.29 2.09 28.72
C PHE A 183 1.59 0.88 29.38
N LYS A 184 1.76 0.71 30.69
CA LYS A 184 1.06 -0.29 31.49
C LYS A 184 -0.20 0.36 32.08
N SER A 185 -1.33 0.24 31.37
CA SER A 185 -2.67 0.44 31.95
C SER A 185 -3.49 -0.84 31.84
#